data_AF-A0AAD9U7X5-F1
#
_entry.id   AF-A0AAD9U7X5-F1
#
_cell.length_a   1.000
_cell.length_b   1.000
_cell.length_c   1.000
_cell.angle_alpha   90.00
_cell.angle_beta   90.00
_cell.angle_gamma   90.00
#
_symmetry.space_group_name_H-M   'P 1'
#
loop_
_entity.id
_entity.type
_entity.pdbx_description
1 polymer ?
#
loop_
_entity_poly.entity_id
_entity_poly.type
_entity_poly.pdbx_seq_one_letter_code
_entity_poly.pdbx_strand_id
1 'polypeptide(L)' 'MDKIVLEDDARPTREAQRLLNPVMKEVVKKEALKLLEVGIVYPISDSKWVSPIHVVQKKSSITVARNEQNELIS' A
#
# COMPACT_ATOMS: atom_id res chain seq x y z
N MET A 1 11.50 20.97 12.51
CA MET A 1 10.64 19.77 12.53
C MET A 1 9.42 20.09 13.35
N ASP A 2 8.24 20.05 12.74
CA ASP A 2 7.00 20.11 13.49
C ASP A 2 6.72 18.75 14.14
N LYS A 3 6.28 18.78 15.39
CA LYS A 3 5.99 17.56 16.16
C LYS A 3 4.52 17.19 15.97
N ILE A 4 4.27 16.03 15.39
CA ILE A 4 2.94 15.41 15.39
C ILE A 4 2.74 14.78 16.78
N VAL A 5 1.64 15.13 17.44
CA VAL A 5 1.27 14.62 18.78
C VAL A 5 0.10 13.65 18.61
N LEU A 6 0.17 12.50 19.28
CA LEU A 6 -0.92 11.52 19.37
C LEU A 6 -1.68 11.71 20.68
N GLU A 7 -2.90 11.17 20.76
CA GLU A 7 -3.69 11.13 22.00
C GLU A 7 -2.96 10.34 23.10
N ASP A 8 -3.18 10.71 24.38
CA ASP A 8 -2.43 10.18 25.53
C ASP A 8 -2.58 8.66 25.72
N ASP A 9 -3.68 8.07 25.24
CA ASP A 9 -3.99 6.65 25.35
C ASP A 9 -3.79 5.89 24.02
N ALA A 10 -3.24 6.54 22.98
CA ALA A 10 -2.97 5.92 21.70
C ALA A 10 -1.98 4.74 21.84
N ARG A 11 -2.40 3.56 21.42
CA ARG A 11 -1.61 2.33 21.47
C ARG A 11 -1.39 1.76 20.08
N PRO A 12 -0.22 1.14 19.82
CA PRO A 12 0.03 0.49 18.54
C PRO A 12 -0.97 -0.62 18.27
N THR A 13 -1.60 -0.55 17.10
CA THR A 13 -2.48 -1.60 16.59
C THR A 13 -1.82 -2.35 15.45
N ARG A 14 -2.09 -3.66 15.39
CA ARG A 14 -1.72 -4.51 14.26
C ARG A 14 -2.97 -5.10 13.66
N GLU A 15 -3.37 -4.56 12.52
CA GLU A 15 -4.46 -5.10 11.73
C GLU A 15 -3.92 -6.13 10.73
N ALA A 16 -4.60 -7.26 10.61
CA ALA A 16 -4.23 -8.28 9.64
C ALA A 16 -4.45 -7.76 8.21
N GLN A 17 -3.46 -7.97 7.34
CA GLN A 17 -3.57 -7.62 5.93
C GLN A 17 -4.66 -8.48 5.27
N ARG A 18 -5.59 -7.83 4.55
CA ARG A 18 -6.61 -8.54 3.76
C ARG A 18 -5.95 -9.24 2.58
N LEU A 19 -6.46 -10.44 2.24
CA LEU A 19 -5.98 -11.20 1.09
C LEU A 19 -6.24 -10.41 -0.19
N LEU A 20 -5.19 -10.26 -1.01
CA LEU A 20 -5.27 -9.66 -2.34
C LEU A 20 -5.21 -10.77 -3.39
N ASN A 21 -5.91 -10.57 -4.52
CA ASN A 21 -5.71 -11.38 -5.72
C ASN A 21 -4.22 -11.33 -6.12
N PRO A 22 -3.58 -12.46 -6.51
CA PRO A 22 -2.20 -12.49 -7.01
C PRO A 22 -1.85 -11.37 -7.99
N VAL A 23 -2.75 -11.05 -8.92
CA VAL A 23 -2.58 -9.98 -9.89
C VAL A 23 -2.46 -8.61 -9.23
N MET A 24 -3.33 -8.33 -8.24
CA MET A 24 -3.30 -7.08 -7.48
C MET A 24 -2.05 -7.00 -6.59
N LYS A 25 -1.55 -8.13 -6.08
CA LYS A 25 -0.32 -8.19 -5.30
C LYS A 25 0.89 -7.70 -6.09
N GLU A 26 0.98 -8.09 -7.37
CA GLU A 26 2.06 -7.61 -8.25
C GLU A 26 1.97 -6.11 -8.55
N VAL A 27 0.75 -5.60 -8.76
CA VAL A 27 0.53 -4.15 -8.94
C VAL A 27 0.94 -3.38 -7.69
N VAL A 28 0.53 -3.81 -6.50
CA VAL A 28 0.90 -3.18 -5.23
C VAL A 28 2.42 -3.18 -5.04
N LYS A 29 3.08 -4.30 -5.34
CA LYS A 29 4.53 -4.42 -5.21
C LYS A 29 5.26 -3.43 -6.11
N LYS A 30 4.83 -3.30 -7.38
CA LYS A 30 5.40 -2.32 -8.32
C LYS A 30 5.22 -0.89 -7.82
N GLU A 31 4.04 -0.55 -7.31
CA GLU A 31 3.76 0.80 -6.80
C GLU A 31 4.53 1.10 -5.51
N ALA A 32 4.65 0.14 -4.60
CA ALA A 32 5.45 0.28 -3.38
C ALA A 32 6.95 0.49 -3.69
N LEU A 33 7.49 -0.20 -4.70
CA LEU A 33 8.87 -0.02 -5.14
C LEU A 33 9.09 1.38 -5.74
N LYS A 34 8.15 1.90 -6.55
CA LYS A 34 8.24 3.28 -7.05
C LYS A 34 8.26 4.30 -5.91
N LEU A 35 7.43 4.12 -4.89
CA LEU A 35 7.41 5.01 -3.71
C LEU A 35 8.71 4.93 -2.91
N LEU A 36 9.31 3.74 -2.81
CA LEU A 36 10.60 3.53 -2.17
C LEU A 36 11.73 4.21 -2.95
N GLU A 37 11.73 4.10 -4.28
CA GLU A 37 12.73 4.72 -5.16
C GLU A 37 12.70 6.25 -5.08
N VAL A 38 11.50 6.85 -4.99
CA VAL A 38 11.33 8.30 -4.81
C VAL A 38 11.61 8.75 -3.37
N GLY A 39 11.77 7.81 -2.43
CA GLY A 39 12.07 8.10 -1.02
C GLY A 39 10.87 8.58 -0.20
N ILE A 40 9.64 8.32 -0.67
CA ILE A 40 8.40 8.64 0.07
C ILE A 40 8.17 7.64 1.21
N VAL A 41 8.54 6.37 0.99
CA VAL A 41 8.45 5.30 1.99
C VAL A 41 9.82 4.65 2.21
N TYR A 42 10.01 3.98 3.35
CA TYR A 42 11.23 3.25 3.68
C TYR A 42 10.89 1.92 4.37
N PRO A 43 11.76 0.89 4.27
CA PRO A 43 11.52 -0.39 4.91
C PRO A 43 11.67 -0.28 6.43
N ILE A 44 10.73 -0.87 7.17
CA ILE A 44 10.75 -0.98 8.63
C ILE A 44 10.38 -2.40 9.04
N SER A 45 11.21 -3.04 9.86
CA SER A 45 11.04 -4.44 10.26
C SER A 45 10.36 -4.61 11.63
N ASP A 46 10.55 -3.66 12.54
CA ASP A 46 10.19 -3.72 13.96
C ASP A 46 8.95 -2.89 14.33
N SER A 47 8.23 -2.37 13.33
CA SER A 47 7.03 -1.56 13.58
C SER A 47 5.98 -2.35 14.36
N LYS A 48 5.58 -1.80 15.51
CA LYS A 48 4.41 -2.28 16.26
C LYS A 48 3.09 -1.90 15.58
N TRP A 49 3.10 -0.89 14.72
CA TRP A 49 1.94 -0.42 13.96
C TRP A 49 1.84 -1.15 12.61
N VAL A 50 0.69 -1.73 12.32
CA VAL A 50 0.38 -2.32 11.01
C VAL A 50 -1.04 -1.94 10.62
N SER A 51 -1.18 -1.15 9.55
CA SER A 51 -2.45 -0.83 8.91
C SER A 51 -2.62 -1.66 7.63
N PRO A 52 -3.83 -2.15 7.31
CA PRO A 52 -4.03 -2.94 6.11
C PRO A 52 -4.01 -2.04 4.87
N ILE A 53 -3.36 -2.50 3.80
CA ILE A 53 -3.36 -1.83 2.50
C ILE A 53 -4.62 -2.25 1.75
N HIS A 54 -5.38 -1.27 1.27
CA HIS A 54 -6.50 -1.49 0.37
C HIS A 54 -6.21 -0.84 -1.00
N VAL A 55 -6.54 -1.57 -2.06
CA VAL A 55 -6.25 -1.15 -3.43
C VAL A 55 -7.57 -1.02 -4.17
N VAL A 56 -7.79 0.15 -4.75
CA VAL A 56 -8.98 0.43 -5.53
C VAL A 56 -8.54 1.02 -6.86
N GLN A 57 -9.23 0.63 -7.91
CA GLN A 57 -9.03 1.21 -9.22
C GLN A 57 -9.52 2.65 -9.24
N LYS A 58 -8.70 3.56 -9.76
CA LYS A 58 -9.07 4.97 -9.88
C LYS A 58 -10.17 5.14 -10.93
N LYS A 59 -11.32 5.69 -10.53
CA LYS A 59 -12.52 5.81 -11.39
C LYS A 59 -12.36 6.69 -12.65
N SER A 60 -11.42 7.64 -12.68
CA SER A 60 -11.38 8.71 -13.70
C SER A 60 -10.17 8.72 -14.62
N SER A 61 -9.24 7.77 -14.45
CA SER A 61 -8.24 7.46 -15.47
C SER A 61 -8.33 5.98 -15.66
N ILE A 62 -8.62 5.53 -16.89
CA ILE A 62 -8.41 4.14 -17.29
C ILE A 62 -6.90 3.89 -17.17
N THR A 63 -6.43 3.65 -15.96
CA THR A 63 -5.08 3.17 -15.71
C THR A 63 -5.20 1.69 -15.90
N VAL A 64 -5.08 1.28 -17.16
CA VAL A 64 -5.05 -0.13 -17.54
C VAL A 64 -3.82 -0.74 -16.89
N ALA A 65 -3.97 -1.32 -15.71
CA ALA A 65 -3.04 -2.34 -15.27
C ALA A 65 -3.29 -3.53 -16.21
N ARG A 66 -2.39 -3.70 -17.19
CA ARG A 66 -2.36 -4.90 -18.04
C ARG A 66 -1.71 -6.00 -17.23
N ASN A 67 -2.35 -7.15 -17.12
CA ASN A 67 -1.66 -8.36 -16.64
C ASN A 67 -0.60 -8.80 -17.68
N GLU A 68 0.15 -9.85 -17.37
CA GLU A 68 1.15 -10.42 -18.30
C GLU A 68 0.52 -10.96 -19.59
N GLN A 69 -0.77 -11.29 -19.57
CA GLN A 69 -1.58 -11.67 -20.73
C GLN A 69 -2.24 -10.47 -21.45
N ASN A 70 -1.89 -9.24 -21.09
CA ASN A 70 -2.43 -8.01 -21.67
C ASN A 70 -3.96 -7.82 -21.50
N GLU A 71 -4.57 -8.53 -20.54
CA GLU A 71 -5.97 -8.41 -20.17
C GLU A 71 -6.19 -7.26 -19.19
N LEU A 72 -7.38 -6.67 -19.27
CA LEU A 72 -7.84 -5.64 -18.36
C LEU A 72 -8.15 -6.28 -17.02
N ILE A 73 -7.38 -5.92 -16.01
CA ILE A 73 -7.72 -6.24 -14.63
C ILE A 73 -8.83 -5.25 -14.25
N SER A 74 -10.08 -5.73 -14.17
CA SER A 74 -11.22 -4.98 -13.61
C SER A 74 -11.38 -5.31 -12.13
#